data_AF-A0A0L0VGH6-F1
#
_entry.id   AF-A0A0L0VGH6-F1
#
_cell.length_a   1.000
_cell.length_b   1.000
_cell.length_c   1.000
_cell.angle_alpha   90.00
_cell.angle_beta   90.00
_cell.angle_gamma   90.00
#
_symmetry.space_group_name_H-M   'P 1'
#
loop_
_entity.id
_entity.type
_entity.pdbx_description
1 polymer ?
#
loop_
_entity_poly.entity_id
_entity_poly.type
_entity_poly.pdbx_seq_one_letter_code
_entity_poly.pdbx_strand_id
1 'polypeptide(L)'
;MDEEQKVISKARERLQDSRLKFALVQGLLKRYQKVISDVNCHSDDEYNSQRKVYVVKTLKFQSANATKFFRRLDATIATSNELDGKRVQRRRRFTPPTPEPSLFTKPPKGQLLDFYNPKWFNKLLPQQHIDIANTQEVAFLPNASQSLMGKKIASEKLSDRKFTAAFFDQLSKPYNLTHEIKDNGGDEDDASYNGEEIDLANTSGDDEDVNFDILEDPMDLFNPDEEQEEDNGGNNEEEELAREA
;
A
#
# COMPACT_ATOMS: atom_id res chain seq x y z
N MET A 1 13.86 18.51 -5.93
CA MET A 1 13.59 17.12 -5.52
C MET A 1 14.82 16.33 -5.89
N ASP A 2 15.47 15.72 -4.91
CA ASP A 2 16.67 14.89 -5.14
C ASP A 2 16.31 13.74 -6.09
N GLU A 3 17.20 13.41 -7.03
CA GLU A 3 16.93 12.38 -8.06
C GLU A 3 16.55 11.03 -7.44
N GLU A 4 17.12 10.70 -6.28
CA GLU A 4 16.76 9.51 -5.50
C GLU A 4 15.27 9.53 -5.07
N GLN A 5 14.76 10.67 -4.61
CA GLN A 5 13.36 10.80 -4.21
C GLN A 5 12.40 10.61 -5.39
N LYS A 6 12.79 11.07 -6.59
CA LYS A 6 11.99 10.86 -7.82
C LYS A 6 11.95 9.38 -8.21
N VAL A 7 13.09 8.69 -8.16
CA VAL A 7 13.19 7.25 -8.46
C VAL A 7 12.31 6.45 -7.50
N ILE A 8 12.36 6.78 -6.20
CA ILE A 8 11.53 6.11 -5.20
C ILE A 8 10.04 6.43 -5.43
N SER A 9 9.68 7.67 -5.77
CA SER A 9 8.28 8.03 -6.08
C SER A 9 7.72 7.15 -7.22
N LYS A 10 8.46 7.05 -8.34
CA LYS A 10 8.08 6.19 -9.46
C LYS A 10 7.97 4.71 -9.08
N ALA A 11 8.83 4.23 -8.18
CA ALA A 11 8.74 2.85 -7.67
C ALA A 11 7.47 2.62 -6.83
N ARG A 12 7.09 3.60 -6.00
CA ARG A 12 5.85 3.57 -5.20
C ARG A 12 4.61 3.57 -6.10
N GLU A 13 4.58 4.40 -7.14
CA GLU A 13 3.52 4.45 -8.15
C GLU A 13 3.35 3.07 -8.82
N ARG A 14 4.42 2.48 -9.33
CA ARG A 14 4.37 1.13 -9.95
C ARG A 14 3.85 0.05 -8.99
N LEU A 15 4.24 0.11 -7.71
CA LEU A 15 3.73 -0.81 -6.70
C LEU A 15 2.24 -0.59 -6.44
N GLN A 16 1.82 0.67 -6.35
CA GLN A 16 0.42 1.04 -6.20
C GLN A 16 -0.40 0.53 -7.40
N ASP A 17 0.04 0.78 -8.63
CA ASP A 17 -0.64 0.34 -9.86
C ASP A 17 -0.79 -1.18 -9.91
N SER A 18 0.28 -1.92 -9.57
CA SER A 18 0.25 -3.38 -9.54
C SER A 18 -0.77 -3.91 -8.53
N ARG A 19 -0.82 -3.33 -7.33
CA ARG A 19 -1.78 -3.70 -6.28
C ARG A 19 -3.21 -3.31 -6.67
N LEU A 20 -3.40 -2.12 -7.23
CA LEU A 20 -4.71 -1.63 -7.65
C LEU A 20 -5.26 -2.46 -8.80
N LYS A 21 -4.45 -2.75 -9.83
CA LYS A 21 -4.83 -3.63 -10.95
C LYS A 21 -5.30 -4.99 -10.45
N PHE A 22 -4.56 -5.60 -9.52
CA PHE A 22 -4.99 -6.85 -8.90
C PHE A 22 -6.32 -6.70 -8.16
N ALA A 23 -6.46 -5.64 -7.36
CA ALA A 23 -7.66 -5.39 -6.58
C ALA A 23 -8.91 -5.23 -7.45
N LEU A 24 -8.78 -4.56 -8.60
CA LEU A 24 -9.85 -4.38 -9.57
C LEU A 24 -10.22 -5.70 -10.26
N VAL A 25 -9.22 -6.44 -10.78
CA VAL A 25 -9.44 -7.72 -11.45
C VAL A 25 -10.10 -8.75 -10.53
N GLN A 26 -9.71 -8.78 -9.26
CA GLN A 26 -10.28 -9.70 -8.27
C GLN A 26 -11.59 -9.21 -7.62
N GLY A 27 -12.07 -8.02 -8.00
CA GLY A 27 -13.29 -7.44 -7.43
C GLY A 27 -13.22 -7.27 -5.92
N LEU A 28 -12.08 -6.80 -5.40
CA LEU A 28 -11.93 -6.52 -3.97
C LEU A 28 -12.89 -5.41 -3.53
N LEU A 29 -13.18 -5.36 -2.23
CA LEU A 29 -14.15 -4.41 -1.66
C LEU A 29 -13.71 -2.96 -1.92
N LYS A 30 -14.68 -2.07 -2.19
CA LYS A 30 -14.41 -0.66 -2.53
C LYS A 30 -13.57 0.05 -1.46
N ARG A 31 -13.85 -0.22 -0.17
CA ARG A 31 -13.01 0.28 0.95
C ARG A 31 -11.54 -0.11 0.87
N TYR A 32 -11.21 -1.32 0.37
CA TYR A 32 -9.83 -1.73 0.13
C TYR A 32 -9.24 -1.04 -1.08
N GLN A 33 -10.00 -0.96 -2.18
CA GLN A 33 -9.56 -0.26 -3.38
C GLN A 33 -9.23 1.21 -3.09
N LYS A 34 -10.04 1.89 -2.26
CA LYS A 34 -9.80 3.27 -1.80
C LYS A 34 -8.43 3.42 -1.14
N VAL A 35 -8.11 2.56 -0.16
CA VAL A 35 -6.79 2.58 0.51
C VAL A 35 -5.65 2.28 -0.48
N ILE A 36 -5.83 1.29 -1.35
CA ILE A 36 -4.82 0.87 -2.32
C ILE A 36 -4.62 1.93 -3.41
N SER A 37 -5.61 2.78 -3.69
CA SER A 37 -5.51 3.76 -4.76
C SER A 37 -4.59 4.95 -4.44
N ASP A 38 -4.34 5.26 -3.17
CA ASP A 38 -3.48 6.38 -2.80
C ASP A 38 -2.00 5.94 -2.74
N VAL A 39 -1.16 6.50 -3.62
CA VAL A 39 0.28 6.25 -3.67
C VAL A 39 0.98 6.50 -2.31
N ASN A 40 0.46 7.42 -1.49
CA ASN A 40 1.02 7.74 -0.19
C ASN A 40 0.84 6.61 0.84
N CYS A 41 -0.04 5.65 0.57
CA CYS A 41 -0.24 4.46 1.39
C CYS A 41 0.84 3.37 1.19
N HIS A 42 1.70 3.49 0.18
CA HIS A 42 2.67 2.47 -0.22
C HIS A 42 4.09 2.91 0.15
N SER A 43 4.86 2.15 0.92
CA SER A 43 6.26 2.48 1.28
C SER A 43 7.23 1.31 1.11
N ASP A 44 6.77 0.23 0.48
CA ASP A 44 7.49 -1.05 0.49
C ASP A 44 8.58 -1.17 -0.59
N ASP A 45 8.74 -0.16 -1.45
CA ASP A 45 9.63 -0.20 -2.63
C ASP A 45 10.68 0.93 -2.63
N GLU A 46 11.24 1.26 -1.47
CA GLU A 46 12.33 2.25 -1.39
C GLU A 46 13.69 1.57 -1.60
N TYR A 47 14.42 2.00 -2.64
CA TYR A 47 15.76 1.48 -2.91
C TYR A 47 16.77 2.00 -1.88
N ASN A 48 17.63 1.11 -1.38
CA ASN A 48 18.76 1.47 -0.52
C ASN A 48 20.06 1.21 -1.29
N SER A 49 20.76 2.29 -1.65
CA SER A 49 22.00 2.26 -2.44
C SER A 49 23.15 1.55 -1.72
N GLN A 50 23.26 1.69 -0.40
CA GLN A 50 24.32 1.08 0.41
C GLN A 50 24.20 -0.44 0.45
N ARG A 51 22.98 -0.96 0.60
CA ARG A 51 22.71 -2.40 0.64
C ARG A 51 22.40 -3.01 -0.72
N LYS A 52 22.24 -2.18 -1.77
CA LYS A 52 21.81 -2.57 -3.13
C LYS A 52 20.53 -3.41 -3.15
N VAL A 53 19.59 -3.11 -2.26
CA VAL A 53 18.31 -3.83 -2.13
C VAL A 53 17.13 -2.87 -1.97
N TYR A 54 15.94 -3.30 -2.37
CA TYR A 54 14.69 -2.61 -2.03
C TYR A 54 14.30 -2.95 -0.59
N VAL A 55 14.00 -1.93 0.21
CA VAL A 55 13.70 -2.07 1.63
C VAL A 55 12.24 -1.71 1.88
N VAL A 56 11.57 -2.54 2.68
CA VAL A 56 10.24 -2.23 3.22
C VAL A 56 10.41 -1.20 4.33
N LYS A 57 10.12 0.07 4.03
CA LYS A 57 10.22 1.14 5.00
C LYS A 57 8.88 1.39 5.69
N THR A 58 8.95 1.87 6.92
CA THR A 58 7.79 2.12 7.77
C THR A 58 7.31 3.55 7.62
N LEU A 59 6.01 3.72 7.41
CA LEU A 59 5.35 5.02 7.51
C LEU A 59 4.97 5.29 8.96
N LYS A 60 5.49 6.37 9.54
CA LYS A 60 5.25 6.74 10.96
C LYS A 60 3.76 6.87 11.32
N PHE A 61 2.94 7.22 10.34
CA PHE A 61 1.51 7.44 10.48
C PHE A 61 0.67 6.20 10.18
N GLN A 62 1.24 5.13 9.62
CA GLN A 62 0.50 3.93 9.25
C GLN A 62 0.28 3.02 10.46
N SER A 63 -0.93 2.47 10.58
CA SER A 63 -1.30 1.54 11.63
C SER A 63 -0.66 0.17 11.41
N ALA A 64 -0.35 -0.54 12.50
CA ALA A 64 0.14 -1.91 12.39
C ALA A 64 -0.87 -2.84 11.69
N ASN A 65 -2.17 -2.51 11.77
CA ASN A 65 -3.22 -3.26 11.10
C ASN A 65 -3.18 -3.04 9.58
N ALA A 66 -2.95 -1.81 9.12
CA ALA A 66 -2.73 -1.51 7.71
C ALA A 66 -1.48 -2.23 7.17
N THR A 67 -0.39 -2.29 7.93
CA THR A 67 0.80 -3.08 7.54
C THR A 67 0.46 -4.57 7.37
N LYS A 68 -0.33 -5.16 8.28
CA LYS A 68 -0.80 -6.55 8.14
C LYS A 68 -1.61 -6.74 6.85
N PHE A 69 -2.50 -5.80 6.53
CA PHE A 69 -3.29 -5.84 5.30
C PHE A 69 -2.41 -5.85 4.04
N PHE A 70 -1.46 -4.91 3.91
CA PHE A 70 -0.61 -4.83 2.72
C PHE A 70 0.29 -6.05 2.56
N ARG A 71 0.83 -6.60 3.66
CA ARG A 71 1.58 -7.87 3.61
C ARG A 71 0.71 -9.02 3.12
N ARG A 72 -0.54 -9.06 3.57
CA ARG A 72 -1.49 -10.10 3.16
C ARG A 72 -1.89 -9.94 1.69
N LEU A 73 -2.11 -8.72 1.23
CA LEU A 73 -2.35 -8.40 -0.18
C LEU A 73 -1.20 -8.86 -1.07
N ASP A 74 0.04 -8.54 -0.69
CA ASP A 74 1.22 -8.96 -1.45
C ASP A 74 1.37 -10.47 -1.52
N ALA A 75 1.10 -11.18 -0.41
CA ALA A 75 1.11 -12.64 -0.38
C ALA A 75 0.03 -13.23 -1.29
N THR A 76 -1.21 -12.69 -1.26
CA THR A 76 -2.29 -13.15 -2.14
C THR A 76 -1.96 -12.92 -3.62
N ILE A 77 -1.35 -11.78 -3.97
CA ILE A 77 -0.89 -11.53 -5.35
C ILE A 77 0.20 -12.53 -5.75
N ALA A 78 1.13 -12.85 -4.85
CA ALA A 78 2.19 -13.82 -5.14
C ALA A 78 1.60 -15.21 -5.44
N THR A 79 0.69 -15.69 -4.60
CA THR A 79 -0.03 -16.96 -4.84
C THR A 79 -0.83 -16.94 -6.14
N SER A 80 -1.51 -15.84 -6.46
CA SER A 80 -2.27 -15.72 -7.73
C SER A 80 -1.36 -15.80 -8.94
N ASN A 81 -0.19 -15.15 -8.91
CA ASN A 81 0.75 -15.19 -10.02
C ASN A 81 1.33 -16.60 -10.22
N GLU A 82 1.60 -17.32 -9.12
CA GLU A 82 2.06 -18.70 -9.14
C GLU A 82 1.02 -19.63 -9.79
N LEU A 83 -0.25 -19.50 -9.41
CA LEU A 83 -1.36 -20.27 -9.99
C LEU A 83 -1.60 -19.95 -11.47
N ASP A 84 -1.42 -18.70 -11.88
CA ASP A 84 -1.54 -18.28 -13.28
C ASP A 84 -0.34 -18.72 -14.15
N GLY A 85 0.68 -19.38 -13.56
CA GLY A 85 1.91 -19.74 -14.26
C GLY A 85 2.74 -18.53 -14.71
N LYS A 86 2.48 -17.35 -14.14
CA LYS A 86 3.19 -16.11 -14.49
C LYS A 86 4.57 -16.13 -13.86
N ARG A 87 5.60 -15.87 -14.67
CA ARG A 87 6.96 -15.63 -14.15
C ARG A 87 6.92 -14.46 -13.16
N VAL A 88 7.34 -14.71 -11.93
CA VAL A 88 7.35 -13.69 -10.88
C VAL A 88 8.47 -12.69 -11.15
N GLN A 89 8.17 -11.60 -11.84
CA GLN A 89 9.08 -10.47 -12.09
C GLN A 89 9.05 -9.44 -10.93
N ARG A 90 8.69 -9.88 -9.72
CA ARG A 90 8.59 -8.98 -8.56
C ARG A 90 9.99 -8.72 -7.99
N ARG A 91 10.25 -7.46 -7.67
CA ARG A 91 11.44 -7.05 -6.91
C ARG A 91 11.43 -7.75 -5.56
N ARG A 92 12.53 -8.42 -5.21
CA ARG A 92 12.73 -8.96 -3.86
C ARG A 92 12.91 -7.79 -2.90
N ARG A 93 12.06 -7.74 -1.87
CA ARG A 93 12.11 -6.70 -0.84
C ARG A 93 12.69 -7.27 0.44
N PHE A 94 13.62 -6.54 1.02
CA PHE A 94 14.18 -6.83 2.32
C PHE A 94 13.31 -6.16 3.39
N THR A 95 12.84 -6.95 4.36
CA THR A 95 12.20 -6.41 5.56
C THR A 95 13.27 -6.28 6.64
N PRO A 96 13.64 -5.05 7.05
CA PRO A 96 14.69 -4.88 8.04
C PRO A 96 14.20 -5.37 9.42
N PRO A 97 15.08 -5.99 10.24
CA PRO A 97 14.73 -6.40 11.61
C PRO A 97 14.29 -5.22 12.47
N THR A 98 14.94 -4.08 12.29
CA THR A 98 14.60 -2.81 12.92
C THR A 98 13.83 -1.95 11.91
N PRO A 99 12.65 -1.40 12.25
CA PRO A 99 11.89 -0.53 11.36
C PRO A 99 12.70 0.68 10.89
N GLU A 100 12.88 0.81 9.57
CA GLU A 100 13.53 1.97 8.95
C GLU A 100 12.45 2.95 8.44
N PRO A 101 12.46 4.24 8.83
CA PRO A 101 11.43 5.19 8.42
C PRO A 101 11.55 5.54 6.93
N SER A 102 10.39 5.69 6.27
CA SER A 102 10.29 6.19 4.90
C SER A 102 10.81 7.62 4.76
N LEU A 103 11.41 7.94 3.61
CA LEU A 103 11.74 9.33 3.23
C LEU A 103 10.47 10.16 3.03
N PHE A 104 9.35 9.52 2.73
CA PHE A 104 8.06 10.17 2.51
C PHE A 104 7.31 10.29 3.84
N THR A 105 7.31 11.51 4.36
CA THR A 105 6.74 11.80 5.69
C THR A 105 5.32 12.35 5.63
N LYS A 106 4.82 12.67 4.43
CA LYS A 106 3.48 13.22 4.21
C LYS A 106 2.44 12.10 4.29
N PRO A 107 1.44 12.20 5.18
CA PRO A 107 0.34 11.25 5.24
C PRO A 107 -0.58 11.39 4.02
N PRO A 108 -1.28 10.32 3.61
CA PRO A 108 -2.42 10.44 2.71
C PRO A 108 -3.47 11.37 3.35
N LYS A 109 -4.38 11.93 2.54
CA LYS A 109 -5.48 12.79 3.02
C LYS A 109 -6.81 12.14 2.71
N GLY A 110 -7.79 12.30 3.60
CA GLY A 110 -9.12 11.70 3.45
C GLY A 110 -9.14 10.16 3.53
N GLN A 111 -8.06 9.55 4.02
CA GLN A 111 -7.96 8.10 4.18
C GLN A 111 -8.78 7.63 5.38
N LEU A 112 -9.24 6.38 5.34
CA LEU A 112 -10.07 5.75 6.39
C LEU A 112 -9.34 5.73 7.74
N LEU A 113 -10.09 5.92 8.84
CA LEU A 113 -9.55 6.14 10.19
C LEU A 113 -8.53 5.07 10.60
N ASP A 114 -8.85 3.80 10.35
CA ASP A 114 -8.06 2.64 10.76
C ASP A 114 -6.79 2.38 9.94
N PHE A 115 -6.54 3.19 8.90
CA PHE A 115 -5.24 3.28 8.26
C PHE A 115 -4.20 3.95 9.16
N TYR A 116 -4.61 4.91 9.98
CA TYR A 116 -3.68 5.71 10.77
C TYR A 116 -3.27 5.04 12.08
N ASN A 117 -2.06 5.29 12.56
CA ASN A 117 -1.63 4.83 13.86
C ASN A 117 -2.32 5.70 14.94
N PRO A 118 -3.06 5.11 15.90
CA PRO A 118 -3.79 5.90 16.91
C PRO A 118 -2.88 6.80 17.75
N LYS A 119 -1.66 6.34 18.09
CA LYS A 119 -0.69 7.15 18.86
C LYS A 119 -0.15 8.34 18.06
N TRP A 120 -0.08 8.21 16.74
CA TRP A 120 0.35 9.30 15.87
C TRP A 120 -0.82 10.25 15.62
N PHE A 121 -2.01 9.72 15.33
CA PHE A 121 -3.22 10.49 15.07
C PHE A 121 -3.60 11.36 16.27
N ASN A 122 -3.65 10.81 17.48
CA ASN A 122 -4.06 11.55 18.69
C ASN A 122 -3.10 12.68 19.10
N LYS A 123 -1.92 12.80 18.48
CA LYS A 123 -0.97 13.90 18.71
C LYS A 123 -1.23 15.10 17.81
N LEU A 124 -2.08 14.94 16.80
CA LEU A 124 -2.43 15.99 15.87
C LEU A 124 -3.42 16.99 16.52
N LEU A 125 -3.50 18.18 15.93
CA LEU A 125 -4.53 19.15 16.30
C LEU A 125 -5.90 18.73 15.75
N PRO A 126 -7.02 19.10 16.38
CA PRO A 126 -8.36 18.75 15.90
C PRO A 126 -8.61 19.14 14.43
N GLN A 127 -8.15 20.31 13.99
CA GLN A 127 -8.26 20.73 12.58
C GLN A 127 -7.54 19.75 11.63
N GLN A 128 -6.40 19.21 12.06
CA GLN A 128 -5.63 18.26 11.26
C GLN A 128 -6.31 16.89 11.20
N HIS A 129 -7.13 16.51 12.20
CA HIS A 129 -7.90 15.27 12.14
C HIS A 129 -8.85 15.30 10.94
N ILE A 130 -9.59 16.41 10.79
CA ILE A 130 -10.57 16.63 9.72
C ILE A 130 -9.89 16.61 8.34
N ASP A 131 -8.73 17.25 8.22
CA ASP A 131 -8.02 17.34 6.93
C ASP A 131 -7.35 16.01 6.50
N ILE A 132 -6.97 15.17 7.47
CA ILE A 132 -6.14 13.98 7.21
C ILE A 132 -6.97 12.71 7.10
N ALA A 133 -7.96 12.51 7.97
CA ALA A 133 -8.69 11.25 8.04
C ALA A 133 -10.19 11.41 7.79
N ASN A 134 -10.78 10.43 7.13
CA ASN A 134 -12.21 10.20 7.22
C ASN A 134 -12.47 9.48 8.54
N THR A 135 -13.10 10.18 9.46
CA THR A 135 -13.32 9.70 10.83
C THR A 135 -14.68 9.02 11.02
N GLN A 136 -15.45 8.86 9.94
CA GLN A 136 -16.77 8.21 9.94
C GLN A 136 -16.71 6.78 9.42
N GLU A 137 -15.62 6.38 8.74
CA GLU A 137 -15.52 5.11 8.05
C GLU A 137 -14.24 4.34 8.42
N VAL A 138 -14.33 3.00 8.35
CA VAL A 138 -13.21 2.07 8.61
C VAL A 138 -13.10 1.04 7.49
N ALA A 139 -11.88 0.61 7.18
CA ALA A 139 -11.58 -0.26 6.03
C ALA A 139 -11.40 -1.73 6.42
N PHE A 140 -10.56 -1.96 7.42
CA PHE A 140 -9.92 -3.22 7.74
C PHE A 140 -10.70 -4.00 8.79
N LEU A 141 -10.53 -5.32 8.73
CA LEU A 141 -10.95 -6.17 9.85
C LEU A 141 -10.14 -5.80 11.10
N PRO A 142 -10.70 -5.99 12.31
CA PRO A 142 -9.95 -5.82 13.56
C PRO A 142 -8.61 -6.57 13.58
N ASN A 143 -8.54 -7.69 12.87
CA ASN A 143 -7.29 -8.34 12.52
C ASN A 143 -7.16 -8.48 11.00
N ALA A 144 -6.46 -7.54 10.37
CA ALA A 144 -6.29 -7.53 8.91
C ALA A 144 -5.44 -8.70 8.35
N SER A 145 -4.78 -9.49 9.20
CA SER A 145 -4.12 -10.73 8.72
C SER A 145 -5.13 -11.77 8.24
N GLN A 146 -6.39 -11.66 8.66
CA GLN A 146 -7.48 -12.51 8.21
C GLN A 146 -8.14 -12.02 6.91
N SER A 147 -7.75 -10.84 6.43
CA SER A 147 -8.27 -10.33 5.18
C SER A 147 -7.78 -11.15 3.99
N LEU A 148 -8.58 -11.19 2.91
CA LEU A 148 -8.19 -11.86 1.66
C LEU A 148 -7.78 -13.34 1.85
N MET A 149 -8.36 -14.02 2.84
CA MET A 149 -8.23 -15.47 2.98
C MET A 149 -9.17 -16.17 1.99
N GLY A 150 -8.79 -17.38 1.55
CA GLY A 150 -9.56 -18.11 0.53
C GLY A 150 -11.03 -18.33 0.92
N LYS A 151 -11.33 -18.41 2.23
CA LYS A 151 -12.69 -18.33 2.76
C LYS A 151 -12.99 -16.89 3.17
N LYS A 152 -13.78 -16.17 2.35
CA LYS A 152 -14.28 -14.84 2.70
C LYS A 152 -15.07 -14.91 4.01
N ILE A 153 -14.61 -14.19 5.03
CA ILE A 153 -15.30 -14.08 6.31
C ILE A 153 -16.62 -13.34 6.08
N ALA A 154 -17.66 -13.68 6.86
CA ALA A 154 -18.99 -13.06 6.73
C ALA A 154 -18.94 -11.52 6.78
N SER A 155 -18.04 -10.95 7.59
CA SER A 155 -17.81 -9.52 7.71
C SER A 155 -17.27 -8.86 6.42
N GLU A 156 -16.46 -9.57 5.63
CA GLU A 156 -15.98 -9.05 4.33
C GLU A 156 -17.09 -9.01 3.27
N LYS A 157 -18.18 -9.78 3.45
CA LYS A 157 -19.33 -9.75 2.54
C LYS A 157 -20.30 -8.59 2.82
N LEU A 158 -20.10 -7.88 3.93
CA LEU A 158 -20.92 -6.73 4.28
C LEU A 158 -20.62 -5.54 3.36
N SER A 159 -21.66 -4.78 3.05
CA SER A 159 -21.50 -3.46 2.45
C SER A 159 -20.71 -2.55 3.39
N ASP A 160 -20.03 -1.54 2.84
CA ASP A 160 -19.14 -0.66 3.60
C ASP A 160 -19.87 0.04 4.77
N ARG A 161 -21.15 0.42 4.58
CA ARG A 161 -22.00 0.97 5.65
C ARG A 161 -22.25 -0.03 6.78
N LYS A 162 -22.60 -1.28 6.46
CA LYS A 162 -22.84 -2.33 7.46
C LYS A 162 -21.55 -2.75 8.16
N PHE A 163 -20.44 -2.76 7.42
CA PHE A 163 -19.12 -3.04 7.97
C PHE A 163 -18.71 -1.98 8.98
N THR A 164 -18.81 -0.71 8.60
CA THR A 164 -18.52 0.42 9.48
C THR A 164 -19.41 0.35 10.72
N ALA A 165 -20.74 0.21 10.58
CA ALA A 165 -21.63 0.08 11.73
C ALA A 165 -21.26 -1.08 12.69
N ALA A 166 -20.72 -2.18 12.17
CA ALA A 166 -20.34 -3.35 12.98
C ALA A 166 -18.99 -3.20 13.70
N PHE A 167 -18.02 -2.52 13.09
CA PHE A 167 -16.63 -2.50 13.58
C PHE A 167 -16.14 -1.12 14.01
N PHE A 168 -16.85 -0.04 13.67
CA PHE A 168 -16.44 1.33 13.95
C PHE A 168 -16.19 1.53 15.44
N ASP A 169 -17.14 1.20 16.31
CA ASP A 169 -16.98 1.36 17.77
C ASP A 169 -15.78 0.60 18.33
N GLN A 170 -15.45 -0.56 17.76
CA GLN A 170 -14.27 -1.32 18.20
C GLN A 170 -12.97 -0.66 17.71
N LEU A 171 -12.95 -0.21 16.46
CA LEU A 171 -11.76 0.31 15.80
C LEU A 171 -11.48 1.78 16.15
N SER A 172 -12.50 2.56 16.51
CA SER A 172 -12.40 3.98 16.87
C SER A 172 -12.01 4.20 18.33
N LYS A 173 -12.22 3.22 19.23
CA LYS A 173 -11.81 3.25 20.65
C LYS A 173 -10.43 3.85 20.96
N PRO A 174 -9.35 3.52 20.23
CA PRO A 174 -8.03 4.06 20.53
C PRO A 174 -7.82 5.49 20.01
N TYR A 175 -8.77 6.08 19.27
CA TYR A 175 -8.68 7.41 18.70
C TYR A 175 -9.40 8.44 19.57
N ASN A 176 -8.81 9.63 19.70
CA ASN A 176 -9.42 10.73 20.40
C ASN A 176 -10.30 11.56 19.44
N LEU A 177 -11.57 11.18 19.34
CA LEU A 177 -12.56 11.82 18.46
C LEU A 177 -13.47 12.82 19.20
N THR A 178 -13.11 13.27 20.42
CA THR A 178 -13.98 14.11 21.27
C THR A 178 -14.35 15.46 20.66
N HIS A 179 -13.55 15.94 19.70
CA HIS A 179 -13.72 17.25 19.06
C HIS A 179 -14.31 17.14 17.66
N GLU A 180 -14.68 15.94 17.22
CA GLU A 180 -15.28 15.76 15.91
C GLU A 180 -16.78 16.02 15.99
N ILE A 181 -17.22 16.98 15.18
CA ILE A 181 -18.63 17.30 15.06
C ILE A 181 -19.30 16.08 14.43
N LYS A 182 -20.16 15.39 15.18
CA LYS A 182 -21.08 14.42 14.59
C LYS A 182 -21.95 15.18 13.60
N ASP A 183 -21.83 14.85 12.32
CA ASP A 183 -22.82 15.25 11.34
C ASP A 183 -24.08 14.41 11.63
N ASN A 184 -24.90 14.95 12.53
CA ASN A 184 -26.13 14.33 12.94
C ASN A 184 -27.11 14.56 11.79
N GLY A 185 -27.45 13.48 11.07
CA GLY A 185 -28.17 13.49 9.80
C GLY A 185 -29.16 14.65 9.62
N GLY A 186 -28.87 15.49 8.63
CA GLY A 186 -29.84 16.42 8.09
C GLY A 186 -30.86 15.66 7.26
N ASP A 187 -32.09 15.72 7.72
CA ASP A 187 -33.31 15.28 7.04
C ASP A 187 -33.39 15.84 5.61
N GLU A 188 -34.18 15.14 4.80
CA GLU A 188 -34.66 15.56 3.48
C GLU A 188 -35.21 16.99 3.53
N ASP A 189 -34.51 17.93 2.92
CA ASP A 189 -35.12 19.16 2.41
C ASP A 189 -34.84 19.24 0.91
N ASP A 190 -35.88 18.88 0.17
CA ASP A 190 -36.15 19.24 -1.22
C ASP A 190 -36.04 20.77 -1.39
N ALA A 191 -34.83 21.23 -1.72
CA ALA A 191 -34.60 22.57 -2.21
C ALA A 191 -34.25 22.49 -3.70
N SER A 192 -35.30 22.46 -4.51
CA SER A 192 -35.32 22.79 -5.94
C SER A 192 -34.47 24.05 -6.22
N TYR A 193 -33.18 23.84 -6.53
CA TYR A 193 -32.30 24.89 -7.03
C TYR A 193 -32.54 25.06 -8.54
N ASN A 194 -33.46 25.95 -8.89
CA ASN A 194 -33.54 26.55 -10.22
C ASN A 194 -32.42 27.59 -10.35
N GLY A 195 -31.24 27.15 -10.75
CA GLY A 195 -30.11 28.01 -11.08
C GLY A 195 -29.84 28.00 -12.57
N GLU A 196 -30.30 29.06 -13.23
CA GLU A 196 -29.87 29.64 -14.52
C GLU A 196 -28.99 28.80 -15.47
N GLU A 197 -29.58 28.51 -16.63
CA GLU A 197 -28.95 27.93 -17.82
C GLU A 197 -27.79 28.81 -18.30
N ILE A 198 -26.57 28.27 -18.23
CA ILE A 198 -25.36 28.93 -18.71
C ILE A 198 -25.18 28.55 -20.17
N ASP A 199 -25.38 29.51 -21.07
CA ASP A 199 -25.16 29.37 -22.51
C ASP A 199 -23.67 29.14 -22.81
N LEU A 200 -23.34 27.92 -23.28
CA LEU A 200 -21.99 27.50 -23.67
C LEU A 200 -21.80 27.56 -25.19
N ALA A 201 -22.30 28.62 -25.84
CA ALA A 201 -21.87 28.97 -27.18
C ALA A 201 -20.45 29.58 -27.14
N ASN A 202 -19.49 28.84 -27.70
CA ASN A 202 -18.14 29.25 -28.14
C ASN A 202 -16.98 28.98 -27.18
N THR A 203 -16.47 27.75 -27.21
CA THR A 203 -15.01 27.54 -27.26
C THR A 203 -14.72 26.46 -28.31
N SER A 204 -14.13 26.91 -29.41
CA SER A 204 -13.80 26.18 -30.62
C SER A 204 -12.36 25.67 -30.52
N GLY A 205 -12.13 24.41 -30.91
CA GLY A 205 -10.81 23.84 -31.25
C GLY A 205 -9.96 23.50 -30.02
N ASP A 206 -9.19 22.42 -30.00
CA ASP A 206 -8.52 21.74 -31.10
C ASP A 206 -8.17 20.31 -30.65
N ASP A 207 -8.44 19.31 -31.49
CA ASP A 207 -8.09 17.91 -31.26
C ASP A 207 -6.66 17.67 -31.75
N GLU A 208 -5.70 17.54 -30.83
CA GLU A 208 -4.34 17.09 -31.19
C GLU A 208 -4.04 15.73 -30.57
N ASP A 209 -4.18 14.71 -31.44
CA ASP A 209 -3.68 13.35 -31.28
C ASP A 209 -2.15 13.36 -31.14
N VAL A 210 -1.64 13.27 -29.91
CA VAL A 210 -0.21 13.05 -29.66
C VAL A 210 0.11 11.55 -29.69
N ASN A 211 0.56 11.13 -30.86
CA ASN A 211 1.15 9.82 -31.16
C ASN A 211 2.43 9.60 -30.33
N PHE A 212 2.44 8.60 -29.44
CA PHE A 212 3.61 8.27 -28.61
C PHE A 212 4.47 7.22 -29.31
N ASP A 213 5.58 7.66 -29.92
CA ASP A 213 6.60 6.79 -30.51
C ASP A 213 7.24 5.89 -29.44
N ILE A 214 7.12 4.58 -29.65
CA ILE A 214 7.81 3.53 -28.92
C ILE A 214 9.27 3.55 -29.38
N LEU A 215 10.17 4.07 -28.54
CA LEU A 215 11.61 3.82 -28.69
C LEU A 215 11.94 2.46 -28.08
N GLU A 216 11.89 1.44 -28.94
CA GLU A 216 12.59 0.17 -28.81
C GLU A 216 14.08 0.39 -29.06
N ASP A 217 14.95 0.06 -28.09
CA ASP A 217 16.21 -0.69 -28.28
C ASP A 217 17.06 -0.76 -26.99
N PRO A 218 18.07 -1.65 -26.88
CA PRO A 218 18.10 -3.06 -27.26
C PRO A 218 18.54 -3.95 -26.07
N MET A 219 18.35 -5.25 -26.26
CA MET A 219 18.85 -6.33 -25.43
C MET A 219 20.36 -6.26 -25.21
N ASP A 220 20.80 -6.41 -23.95
CA ASP A 220 22.16 -6.87 -23.65
C ASP A 220 22.07 -8.26 -23.02
N LEU A 221 22.54 -9.23 -23.80
CA LEU A 221 22.63 -10.66 -23.49
C LEU A 221 23.70 -10.84 -22.41
N PHE A 222 23.32 -11.26 -21.20
CA PHE A 222 24.28 -11.91 -20.30
C PHE A 222 23.99 -13.41 -20.25
N ASN A 223 24.89 -14.16 -20.88
CA ASN A 223 24.91 -15.61 -20.98
C ASN A 223 25.54 -16.16 -19.67
N PRO A 224 24.84 -16.98 -18.86
CA PRO A 224 25.40 -17.44 -17.58
C PRO A 224 26.23 -18.74 -17.68
N ASP A 225 26.53 -19.24 -18.88
CA ASP A 225 27.38 -20.43 -19.10
C ASP A 225 28.85 -20.07 -19.31
N GLU A 226 29.44 -19.31 -18.40
CA GLU A 226 30.89 -19.38 -18.18
C GLU A 226 31.12 -20.02 -16.80
N GLU A 227 31.20 -21.35 -16.83
CA GLU A 227 31.79 -22.17 -15.79
C GLU A 227 33.26 -21.77 -15.62
N GLN A 228 33.60 -21.19 -14.46
CA GLN A 228 34.97 -21.26 -13.95
C GLN A 228 35.00 -22.28 -12.82
N GLU A 229 35.36 -23.50 -13.23
CA GLU A 229 36.07 -24.48 -12.44
C GLU A 229 37.34 -23.85 -11.86
N GLU A 230 37.50 -23.84 -10.53
CA GLU A 230 38.82 -24.04 -9.93
C GLU A 230 38.69 -25.00 -8.74
N ASP A 231 39.20 -26.20 -8.98
CA ASP A 231 39.43 -27.30 -8.06
C ASP A 231 40.77 -27.11 -7.30
N ASN A 232 40.73 -27.53 -6.04
CA ASN A 232 41.75 -28.24 -5.26
C ASN A 232 42.85 -27.56 -4.42
N GLY A 233 42.97 -28.14 -3.22
CA GLY A 233 44.19 -28.30 -2.43
C GLY A 233 44.18 -27.53 -1.10
N GLY A 234 44.14 -28.10 0.10
CA GLY A 234 44.28 -29.48 0.58
C GLY A 234 44.87 -29.46 2.00
N ASN A 235 44.50 -30.46 2.83
CA ASN A 235 45.15 -30.94 4.08
C ASN A 235 45.13 -30.05 5.34
N ASN A 236 45.11 -30.55 6.58
CA ASN A 236 44.82 -31.83 7.26
C ASN A 236 44.84 -31.49 8.78
N GLU A 237 43.89 -31.99 9.58
CA GLU A 237 44.09 -32.91 10.73
C GLU A 237 44.60 -32.32 12.06
N GLU A 238 44.34 -33.08 13.14
CA GLU A 238 44.69 -32.95 14.58
C GLU A 238 43.67 -32.21 15.49
N GLU A 239 43.22 -32.72 16.65
CA GLU A 239 43.32 -34.04 17.31
C GLU A 239 42.40 -34.05 18.57
N GLU A 240 41.84 -35.23 18.89
CA GLU A 240 41.49 -35.84 20.19
C GLU A 240 41.00 -35.02 21.42
N LEU A 241 39.80 -35.31 21.94
CA LEU A 241 39.44 -36.36 22.93
C LEU A 241 39.91 -36.06 24.37
N ALA A 242 38.97 -35.70 25.24
CA ALA A 242 39.12 -35.82 26.69
C ALA A 242 37.91 -36.57 27.29
N ARG A 243 38.13 -37.85 27.61
CA ARG A 243 37.34 -38.63 28.56
C ARG A 243 38.25 -39.03 29.72
N GLU A 244 37.77 -38.74 30.93
CA GLU A 244 37.85 -39.56 32.15
C GLU A 244 39.23 -40.01 32.67
N ALA A 245 39.70 -39.35 33.73
CA ALA A 245 40.32 -39.95 34.92
C ALA A 245 40.26 -38.97 36.09
#